data_AF-A0A6N3HKB1-F1
#
_entry.id   AF-A0A6N3HKB1-F1
#
_cell.length_a   1.000
_cell.length_b   1.000
_cell.length_c   1.000
_cell.angle_alpha   90.00
_cell.angle_beta   90.00
_cell.angle_gamma   90.00
#
_symmetry.space_group_name_H-M   'P 1'
#
loop_
_entity.id
_entity.type
_entity.pdbx_description
1 polymer ?
#
loop_
_entity_poly.entity_id
_entity_poly.type
_entity_poly.pdbx_seq_one_letter_code
_entity_poly.pdbx_strand_id
1 'polypeptide(L)'
;MAIENIDLSQEIESWKSAVRGKDVRAANVAAFEKIQGTVNDTVQNVNQAAEDSASAAHNAQAAVDSIQAAIVTATEKAAAAATSATQAAGSQAAAASSKTAAEQSETNAAASAAEARQIAEGFGGFDGTAASVKVTDTYGLVIDALGESTTQALIDAVANKVINELIAKSNIVNNLLATEVGTVLSGALGPIIDQRLTDLMNKYTQLNGDLKIKFLDVTCQEGKTETTALSAYDNIVTGMASLSNNNYIIGHILINDRLIITSTVAHTVRVYYINIPKK
;
A
#
# COMPACT_ATOMS: atom_id res chain seq x y z
N MET A 1 51.27 -46.19 -89.81
CA MET A 1 52.24 -46.59 -90.85
C MET A 1 51.62 -47.68 -91.70
N ALA A 2 51.75 -47.60 -93.01
CA ALA A 2 51.29 -48.66 -93.91
C ALA A 2 52.31 -49.81 -93.89
N ILE A 3 51.85 -51.04 -93.64
CA ILE A 3 52.68 -52.23 -93.84
C ILE A 3 52.68 -52.47 -95.35
N GLU A 4 53.83 -52.28 -95.99
CA GLU A 4 53.97 -52.63 -97.41
C GLU A 4 53.91 -54.15 -97.58
N ASN A 5 53.22 -54.62 -98.62
CA ASN A 5 53.18 -56.04 -98.92
C ASN A 5 54.58 -56.52 -99.31
N ILE A 6 55.00 -57.66 -98.76
CA ILE A 6 56.30 -58.27 -99.09
C ILE A 6 56.34 -58.60 -100.58
N ASP A 7 57.22 -57.94 -101.34
CA ASP A 7 57.46 -58.27 -102.74
C ASP A 7 58.53 -59.37 -102.87
N LEU A 8 58.06 -60.57 -103.24
CA LEU A 8 58.87 -61.75 -103.49
C LEU A 8 59.00 -62.06 -104.99
N SER A 9 58.57 -61.15 -105.88
CA SER A 9 58.48 -61.44 -107.32
C SER A 9 59.83 -61.85 -107.91
N GLN A 10 60.92 -61.20 -107.48
CA GLN A 10 62.28 -61.51 -107.92
C GLN A 10 62.77 -62.88 -107.41
N GLU A 11 62.47 -63.21 -106.16
CA GLU A 11 62.84 -64.49 -105.55
C GLU A 11 62.07 -65.65 -106.18
N ILE A 12 60.78 -65.45 -106.50
CA ILE A 12 59.92 -66.41 -107.18
C ILE A 12 60.44 -66.70 -108.60
N GLU A 13 60.79 -65.67 -109.37
CA GLU A 13 61.35 -65.86 -110.73
C GLU A 13 62.74 -66.52 -110.69
N SER A 14 63.56 -66.20 -109.68
CA SER A 14 64.85 -66.86 -109.45
C SER A 14 64.68 -68.35 -109.09
N TRP A 15 63.62 -68.70 -108.37
CA TRP A 15 63.27 -70.09 -108.05
C TRP A 15 62.79 -70.87 -109.28
N LYS A 16 61.93 -70.26 -110.12
CA LYS A 16 61.42 -70.89 -111.35
C LYS A 16 62.50 -71.17 -112.40
N SER A 17 63.50 -70.29 -112.48
CA SER A 17 64.61 -70.39 -113.44
C SER A 17 65.79 -71.23 -112.95
N ALA A 18 65.71 -71.79 -111.73
CA ALA A 18 66.77 -72.57 -111.12
C ALA A 18 67.03 -73.92 -111.85
N VAL A 19 68.27 -74.16 -112.26
CA VAL A 19 68.67 -75.39 -112.98
C VAL A 19 69.30 -76.44 -112.05
N ARG A 20 69.85 -76.01 -110.90
CA ARG A 20 70.50 -76.89 -109.91
C ARG A 20 69.97 -76.60 -108.51
N GLY A 21 70.04 -77.59 -107.61
CA GLY A 21 69.55 -77.44 -106.23
C GLY A 21 70.22 -76.35 -105.39
N LYS A 22 71.41 -75.85 -105.80
CA LYS A 22 72.05 -74.69 -105.16
C LYS A 22 71.32 -73.38 -105.44
N ASP A 23 70.71 -73.23 -106.62
CA ASP A 23 70.06 -72.00 -107.07
C ASP A 23 68.69 -71.87 -106.38
N VAL A 24 67.98 -73.01 -106.23
CA VAL A 24 66.77 -73.14 -105.40
C VAL A 24 67.04 -72.72 -103.95
N ARG A 25 68.15 -73.19 -103.35
CA ARG A 25 68.52 -72.81 -101.99
C ARG A 25 68.80 -71.31 -101.86
N ALA A 26 69.50 -70.71 -102.82
CA ALA A 26 69.79 -69.28 -102.81
C ALA A 26 68.50 -68.42 -102.89
N ALA A 27 67.59 -68.76 -103.80
CA ALA A 27 66.29 -68.09 -103.91
C ALA A 27 65.45 -68.20 -102.62
N ASN A 28 65.43 -69.39 -102.00
CA ASN A 28 64.75 -69.59 -100.72
C ASN A 28 65.38 -68.76 -99.58
N VAL A 29 66.72 -68.73 -99.48
CA VAL A 29 67.42 -67.93 -98.46
C VAL A 29 67.10 -66.45 -98.62
N ALA A 30 67.16 -65.90 -99.84
CA ALA A 30 66.82 -64.51 -100.10
C ALA A 30 65.36 -64.18 -99.75
N ALA A 31 64.41 -65.08 -100.05
CA ALA A 31 63.02 -64.93 -99.65
C ALA A 31 62.85 -64.94 -98.13
N PHE A 32 63.54 -65.86 -97.42
CA PHE A 32 63.49 -65.91 -95.96
C PHE A 32 64.11 -64.67 -95.30
N GLU A 33 65.20 -64.14 -95.84
CA GLU A 33 65.79 -62.88 -95.34
C GLU A 33 64.83 -61.70 -95.47
N LYS A 34 64.15 -61.56 -96.62
CA LYS A 34 63.12 -60.53 -96.83
C LYS A 34 61.92 -60.69 -95.88
N ILE A 35 61.43 -61.91 -95.69
CA ILE A 35 60.33 -62.21 -94.76
C ILE A 35 60.74 -61.86 -93.33
N GLN A 36 61.93 -62.29 -92.89
CA GLN A 36 62.43 -62.00 -91.54
C GLN A 36 62.63 -60.50 -91.30
N GLY A 37 63.17 -59.77 -92.29
CA GLY A 37 63.29 -58.31 -92.22
C GLY A 37 61.93 -57.65 -92.00
N THR A 38 60.94 -58.00 -92.84
CA THR A 38 59.58 -57.43 -92.72
C THR A 38 58.90 -57.80 -91.40
N VAL A 39 59.07 -59.03 -90.93
CA VAL A 39 58.54 -59.48 -89.64
C VAL A 39 59.17 -58.70 -88.49
N ASN A 40 60.49 -58.52 -88.49
CA ASN A 40 61.20 -57.75 -87.46
C ASN A 40 60.75 -56.29 -87.44
N ASP A 41 60.62 -55.65 -88.60
CA ASP A 41 60.13 -54.27 -88.73
C ASP A 41 58.69 -54.15 -88.21
N THR A 42 57.84 -55.12 -88.54
CA THR A 42 56.45 -55.18 -88.07
C THR A 42 56.39 -55.31 -86.54
N VAL A 43 57.20 -56.18 -85.95
CA VAL A 43 57.27 -56.36 -84.49
C VAL A 43 57.75 -55.08 -83.80
N GLN A 44 58.77 -54.42 -84.33
CA GLN A 44 59.24 -53.14 -83.79
C GLN A 44 58.15 -52.08 -83.86
N ASN A 45 57.44 -51.96 -84.98
CA ASN A 45 56.33 -51.02 -85.14
C ASN A 45 55.18 -51.30 -84.16
N VAL A 46 54.82 -52.57 -83.96
CA VAL A 46 53.78 -52.97 -82.99
C VAL A 46 54.21 -52.65 -81.57
N ASN A 47 55.47 -52.92 -81.21
CA ASN A 47 55.99 -52.59 -79.88
C ASN A 47 56.00 -51.08 -79.63
N GLN A 48 56.45 -50.28 -80.61
CA GLN A 48 56.41 -48.82 -80.50
C GLN A 48 54.96 -48.31 -80.35
N ALA A 49 54.03 -48.82 -81.15
CA ALA A 49 52.62 -48.45 -81.04
C ALA A 49 52.01 -48.83 -79.68
N ALA A 50 52.45 -49.95 -79.09
CA ALA A 50 52.04 -50.36 -77.75
C ALA A 50 52.62 -49.44 -76.65
N GLU A 51 53.88 -49.03 -76.77
CA GLU A 51 54.51 -48.06 -75.86
C GLU A 51 53.86 -46.68 -75.95
N ASP A 52 53.55 -46.21 -77.16
CA ASP A 52 52.84 -44.96 -77.40
C ASP A 52 51.43 -45.01 -76.78
N SER A 53 50.72 -46.15 -76.96
CA SER A 53 49.39 -46.38 -76.38
C SER A 53 49.43 -46.41 -74.86
N ALA A 54 50.44 -47.06 -74.27
CA ALA A 54 50.64 -47.10 -72.82
C ALA A 54 50.92 -45.70 -72.25
N SER A 55 51.75 -44.91 -72.93
CA SER A 55 52.05 -43.53 -72.56
C SER A 55 50.81 -42.64 -72.65
N ALA A 56 50.00 -42.79 -73.70
CA ALA A 56 48.72 -42.09 -73.83
C ALA A 56 47.74 -42.46 -72.71
N ALA A 57 47.64 -43.74 -72.36
CA ALA A 57 46.79 -44.20 -71.26
C ALA A 57 47.25 -43.65 -69.89
N HIS A 58 48.56 -43.62 -69.63
CA HIS A 58 49.11 -43.03 -68.41
C HIS A 58 48.78 -41.53 -68.30
N ASN A 59 48.94 -40.78 -69.40
CA ASN A 59 48.62 -39.35 -69.43
C ASN A 59 47.10 -39.09 -69.25
N ALA A 60 46.26 -39.93 -69.85
CA ALA A 60 44.81 -39.85 -69.66
C ALA A 60 44.43 -40.11 -68.20
N GLN A 61 45.05 -41.09 -67.54
CA GLN A 61 44.81 -41.37 -66.12
C GLN A 61 45.24 -40.19 -65.24
N ALA A 62 46.41 -39.60 -65.48
CA ALA A 62 46.87 -38.42 -64.74
C ALA A 62 45.90 -37.23 -64.90
N ALA A 63 45.33 -37.05 -66.10
CA ALA A 63 44.31 -36.01 -66.33
C ALA A 63 43.01 -36.29 -65.55
N VAL A 64 42.56 -37.55 -65.50
CA VAL A 64 41.39 -37.97 -64.70
C VAL A 64 41.64 -37.70 -63.22
N ASP A 65 42.79 -38.07 -62.69
CA ASP A 65 43.14 -37.86 -61.27
C ASP A 65 43.16 -36.36 -60.93
N SER A 66 43.71 -35.53 -61.82
CA SER A 66 43.70 -34.07 -61.67
C SER A 66 42.29 -33.48 -61.66
N ILE A 67 41.43 -33.93 -62.56
CA ILE A 67 40.01 -33.53 -62.60
C ILE A 67 39.31 -33.94 -61.31
N GLN A 68 39.54 -35.17 -60.84
CA GLN A 68 38.93 -35.66 -59.61
C GLN A 68 39.34 -34.82 -58.40
N ALA A 69 40.61 -34.45 -58.28
CA ALA A 69 41.10 -33.56 -57.23
C ALA A 69 40.46 -32.16 -57.29
N ALA A 70 40.28 -31.61 -58.50
CA ALA A 70 39.61 -30.33 -58.70
C ALA A 70 38.12 -30.37 -58.30
N ILE A 71 37.43 -31.47 -58.62
CA ILE A 71 36.02 -31.69 -58.22
C ILE A 71 35.88 -31.75 -56.70
N VAL A 72 36.75 -32.49 -56.01
CA VAL A 72 36.74 -32.56 -54.55
C VAL A 72 36.93 -31.16 -53.95
N THR A 73 37.94 -30.43 -54.41
CA THR A 73 38.22 -29.06 -53.93
C THR A 73 37.04 -28.10 -54.18
N ALA A 74 36.42 -28.17 -55.35
CA ALA A 74 35.26 -27.33 -55.68
C ALA A 74 34.06 -27.65 -54.78
N THR A 75 33.84 -28.93 -54.49
CA THR A 75 32.76 -29.40 -53.62
C THR A 75 32.95 -28.92 -52.19
N GLU A 76 34.16 -29.03 -51.65
CA GLU A 76 34.51 -28.53 -50.31
C GLU A 76 34.31 -27.02 -50.20
N LYS A 77 34.76 -26.25 -51.21
CA LYS A 77 34.55 -24.80 -51.25
C LYS A 77 33.07 -24.42 -51.32
N ALA A 78 32.25 -25.15 -52.07
CA ALA A 78 30.82 -24.93 -52.14
C ALA A 78 30.15 -25.18 -50.77
N ALA A 79 30.54 -26.25 -50.06
CA ALA A 79 30.04 -26.55 -48.72
C ALA A 79 30.44 -25.48 -47.69
N ALA A 80 31.69 -25.01 -47.75
CA ALA A 80 32.17 -23.90 -46.91
C ALA A 80 31.39 -22.60 -47.18
N ALA A 81 31.14 -22.26 -48.45
CA ALA A 81 30.36 -21.10 -48.82
C ALA A 81 28.91 -21.17 -48.32
N ALA A 82 28.26 -22.34 -48.41
CA ALA A 82 26.91 -22.56 -47.88
C ALA A 82 26.85 -22.39 -46.34
N THR A 83 27.89 -22.85 -45.64
CA THR A 83 28.03 -22.67 -44.20
C THR A 83 28.19 -21.19 -43.84
N SER A 84 29.06 -20.47 -44.55
CA SER A 84 29.24 -19.03 -44.37
C SER A 84 27.96 -18.22 -44.64
N ALA A 85 27.19 -18.59 -45.67
CA ALA A 85 25.91 -17.95 -45.96
C ALA A 85 24.90 -18.14 -44.81
N THR A 86 24.86 -19.32 -44.20
CA THR A 86 24.00 -19.61 -43.04
C THR A 86 24.41 -18.76 -41.82
N GLN A 87 25.71 -18.65 -41.54
CA GLN A 87 26.23 -17.82 -40.45
C GLN A 87 25.93 -16.32 -40.67
N ALA A 88 26.04 -15.84 -41.91
CA ALA A 88 25.69 -14.46 -42.26
C ALA A 88 24.20 -14.18 -42.04
N ALA A 89 23.32 -15.10 -42.46
CA ALA A 89 21.88 -14.98 -42.21
C ALA A 89 21.55 -14.97 -40.70
N GLY A 90 22.21 -15.82 -39.91
CA GLY A 90 22.08 -15.82 -38.45
C GLY A 90 22.53 -14.49 -37.81
N SER A 91 23.63 -13.92 -38.30
CA SER A 91 24.14 -12.62 -37.85
C SER A 91 23.17 -11.48 -38.20
N GLN A 92 22.54 -11.54 -39.37
CA GLN A 92 21.50 -10.58 -39.77
C GLN A 92 20.26 -10.66 -38.87
N ALA A 93 19.80 -11.86 -38.53
CA ALA A 93 18.68 -12.06 -37.61
C ALA A 93 18.99 -11.57 -36.19
N ALA A 94 20.21 -11.79 -35.70
CA ALA A 94 20.67 -11.25 -34.42
C ALA A 94 20.67 -9.72 -34.42
N ALA A 95 21.19 -9.09 -35.49
CA ALA A 95 21.20 -7.64 -35.62
C ALA A 95 19.78 -7.04 -35.66
N ALA A 96 18.84 -7.68 -36.37
CA ALA A 96 17.44 -7.27 -36.36
C ALA A 96 16.81 -7.37 -34.96
N SER A 97 17.09 -8.45 -34.23
CA SER A 97 16.59 -8.63 -32.85
C SER A 97 17.16 -7.57 -31.90
N SER A 98 18.46 -7.25 -32.02
CA SER A 98 19.08 -6.17 -31.25
C SER A 98 18.47 -4.80 -31.54
N LYS A 99 18.09 -4.53 -32.79
CA LYS A 99 17.40 -3.28 -33.15
C LYS A 99 16.06 -3.16 -32.43
N THR A 100 15.23 -4.20 -32.45
CA THR A 100 13.94 -4.22 -31.74
C THR A 100 14.11 -4.07 -30.23
N ALA A 101 15.12 -4.72 -29.63
CA ALA A 101 15.41 -4.55 -28.21
C ALA A 101 15.79 -3.10 -27.86
N ALA A 102 16.55 -2.41 -28.72
CA ALA A 102 16.89 -1.01 -28.54
C ALA A 102 15.66 -0.10 -28.61
N GLU A 103 14.78 -0.29 -29.60
CA GLU A 103 13.51 0.45 -29.74
C GLU A 103 12.60 0.27 -28.52
N GLN A 104 12.51 -0.95 -27.98
CA GLN A 104 11.75 -1.22 -26.76
C GLN A 104 12.38 -0.54 -25.53
N SER A 105 13.71 -0.55 -25.44
CA SER A 105 14.42 0.12 -24.36
C SER A 105 14.19 1.64 -24.37
N GLU A 106 14.12 2.26 -25.54
CA GLU A 106 13.79 3.69 -25.68
C GLU A 106 12.35 3.97 -25.22
N THR A 107 11.40 3.12 -25.61
CA THR A 107 10.00 3.21 -25.16
C THR A 107 9.89 3.10 -23.64
N ASN A 108 10.58 2.12 -23.04
CA ASN A 108 10.58 1.91 -21.60
C ASN A 108 11.20 3.11 -20.86
N ALA A 109 12.32 3.65 -21.37
CA ALA A 109 12.95 4.82 -20.79
C ALA A 109 12.03 6.05 -20.83
N ALA A 110 11.31 6.25 -21.95
CA ALA A 110 10.33 7.32 -22.07
C ALA A 110 9.16 7.15 -21.08
N ALA A 111 8.65 5.93 -20.91
CA ALA A 111 7.60 5.64 -19.94
C ALA A 111 8.06 5.90 -18.50
N SER A 112 9.23 5.40 -18.11
CA SER A 112 9.78 5.66 -16.77
C SER A 112 10.05 7.14 -16.52
N ALA A 113 10.51 7.90 -17.53
CA ALA A 113 10.66 9.34 -17.42
C ALA A 113 9.31 10.06 -17.24
N ALA A 114 8.26 9.59 -17.90
CA ALA A 114 6.90 10.13 -17.74
C ALA A 114 6.33 9.83 -16.35
N GLU A 115 6.50 8.61 -15.84
CA GLU A 115 6.11 8.23 -14.48
C GLU A 115 6.85 9.07 -13.43
N ALA A 116 8.17 9.23 -13.57
CA ALA A 116 8.97 10.07 -12.68
C ALA A 116 8.49 11.53 -12.67
N ARG A 117 8.09 12.08 -13.84
CA ARG A 117 7.49 13.41 -13.93
C ARG A 117 6.13 13.47 -13.23
N GLN A 118 5.24 12.51 -13.45
CA GLN A 118 3.94 12.47 -12.77
C GLN A 118 4.09 12.40 -11.25
N ILE A 119 5.04 11.60 -10.76
CA ILE A 119 5.36 11.52 -9.34
C ILE A 119 5.86 12.88 -8.85
N ALA A 120 6.81 13.49 -9.55
CA ALA A 120 7.36 14.80 -9.17
C ALA A 120 6.31 15.93 -9.19
N GLU A 121 5.45 15.95 -10.21
CA GLU A 121 4.32 16.88 -10.32
C GLU A 121 3.27 16.63 -9.23
N GLY A 122 2.97 15.36 -8.94
CA GLY A 122 2.04 14.95 -7.90
C GLY A 122 2.49 15.36 -6.49
N PHE A 123 3.79 15.45 -6.23
CA PHE A 123 4.32 16.02 -4.99
C PHE A 123 4.24 17.55 -4.93
N GLY A 124 3.98 18.25 -6.05
CA GLY A 124 3.61 19.67 -6.05
C GLY A 124 4.59 20.63 -5.34
N GLY A 125 5.87 20.25 -5.20
CA GLY A 125 6.85 21.02 -4.43
C GLY A 125 6.85 20.75 -2.91
N PHE A 126 6.32 19.61 -2.47
CA PHE A 126 6.38 19.15 -1.08
C PHE A 126 7.84 19.05 -0.61
N ASP A 127 8.17 19.83 0.41
CA ASP A 127 9.51 19.93 1.00
C ASP A 127 9.67 19.08 2.27
N GLY A 128 8.68 18.22 2.56
CA GLY A 128 8.62 17.44 3.80
C GLY A 128 7.87 18.13 4.94
N THR A 129 7.38 19.36 4.75
CA THR A 129 6.67 20.13 5.78
C THR A 129 5.19 20.32 5.45
N ALA A 130 4.34 20.47 6.47
CA ALA A 130 2.92 20.81 6.27
C ALA A 130 2.72 22.23 5.69
N ALA A 131 3.76 23.07 5.65
CA ALA A 131 3.69 24.41 5.09
C ALA A 131 3.71 24.40 3.55
N SER A 132 4.34 23.41 2.92
CA SER A 132 4.36 23.28 1.45
C SER A 132 3.10 22.61 0.88
N VAL A 133 2.28 21.97 1.72
CA VAL A 133 1.03 21.34 1.30
C VAL A 133 -0.09 22.35 1.22
N LYS A 134 -0.43 22.74 -0.02
CA LYS A 134 -1.60 23.57 -0.33
C LYS A 134 -2.89 22.78 -0.20
N VAL A 135 -3.87 23.38 0.45
CA VAL A 135 -5.20 22.83 0.70
C VAL A 135 -6.24 23.94 0.59
N THR A 136 -7.48 23.59 0.26
CA THR A 136 -8.57 24.57 0.26
C THR A 136 -9.09 24.76 1.68
N ASP A 137 -9.08 26.01 2.17
CA ASP A 137 -9.72 26.40 3.42
C ASP A 137 -11.24 26.51 3.21
N THR A 138 -11.94 25.39 3.38
CA THR A 138 -13.39 25.31 3.16
C THR A 138 -14.22 25.99 4.25
N TYR A 139 -13.58 26.42 5.35
CA TYR A 139 -14.27 26.98 6.50
C TYR A 139 -13.85 28.43 6.80
N GLY A 140 -12.95 29.01 6.00
CA GLY A 140 -12.44 30.36 6.19
C GLY A 140 -11.77 30.53 7.56
N LEU A 141 -10.96 29.55 7.97
CA LEU A 141 -10.29 29.55 9.28
C LEU A 141 -9.03 30.42 9.31
N VAL A 142 -8.31 30.49 8.19
CA VAL A 142 -7.05 31.23 8.05
C VAL A 142 -7.23 32.48 7.20
N ILE A 143 -8.03 32.37 6.14
CA ILE A 143 -8.33 33.47 5.23
C ILE A 143 -9.85 33.67 5.15
N ASP A 144 -10.30 34.92 5.16
CA ASP A 144 -11.73 35.26 5.23
C ASP A 144 -12.52 34.84 3.96
N ALA A 145 -11.82 34.54 2.86
CA ALA A 145 -12.38 33.99 1.64
C ALA A 145 -11.99 32.51 1.52
N LEU A 146 -12.93 31.65 1.12
CA LEU A 146 -12.76 30.20 0.92
C LEU A 146 -11.72 29.86 -0.17
N GLY A 147 -10.44 30.07 0.13
CA GLY A 147 -9.33 30.01 -0.82
C GLY A 147 -8.28 28.97 -0.48
N GLU A 148 -7.16 28.98 -1.21
CA GLU A 148 -6.01 28.14 -0.88
C GLU A 148 -5.31 28.65 0.39
N SER A 149 -5.10 27.73 1.34
CA SER A 149 -4.26 27.88 2.51
C SER A 149 -3.21 26.77 2.55
N THR A 150 -2.28 26.83 3.49
CA THR A 150 -1.37 25.71 3.77
C THR A 150 -1.94 24.84 4.88
N THR A 151 -1.56 23.56 4.89
CA THR A 151 -2.01 22.63 5.93
C THR A 151 -1.55 23.08 7.31
N GLN A 152 -0.32 23.59 7.42
CA GLN A 152 0.21 24.15 8.67
C GLN A 152 -0.65 25.32 9.17
N ALA A 153 -0.98 26.28 8.30
CA ALA A 153 -1.77 27.45 8.70
C ALA A 153 -3.16 27.05 9.21
N LEU A 154 -3.81 26.07 8.56
CA LEU A 154 -5.10 25.55 9.04
C LEU A 154 -4.98 24.87 10.40
N ILE A 155 -3.95 24.05 10.61
CA ILE A 155 -3.69 23.41 11.91
C ILE A 155 -3.49 24.47 12.99
N ASP A 156 -2.70 25.51 12.71
CA ASP A 156 -2.43 26.60 13.64
C ASP A 156 -3.72 27.39 13.95
N ALA A 157 -4.54 27.67 12.94
CA ALA A 157 -5.82 28.34 13.12
C ALA A 157 -6.82 27.51 13.94
N VAL A 158 -6.89 26.19 13.70
CA VAL A 158 -7.71 25.27 14.51
C VAL A 158 -7.19 25.20 15.93
N ALA A 159 -5.88 25.06 16.14
CA ALA A 159 -5.27 25.03 17.47
C ALA A 159 -5.55 26.33 18.23
N ASN A 160 -5.42 27.47 17.58
CA ASN A 160 -5.75 28.77 18.15
C ASN A 160 -7.24 28.87 18.52
N LYS A 161 -8.15 28.43 17.64
CA LYS A 161 -9.59 28.39 17.94
C LYS A 161 -9.92 27.49 19.12
N VAL A 162 -9.30 26.32 19.22
CA VAL A 162 -9.54 25.40 20.34
C VAL A 162 -9.00 25.97 21.65
N ILE A 163 -7.75 26.41 21.67
CA ILE A 163 -7.06 26.83 22.91
C ILE A 163 -7.55 28.20 23.37
N ASN A 164 -7.57 29.19 22.47
CA ASN A 164 -7.77 30.58 22.83
C ASN A 164 -9.20 31.07 22.66
N GLU A 165 -10.03 30.44 21.83
CA GLU A 165 -11.44 30.82 21.71
C GLU A 165 -12.36 29.85 22.45
N LEU A 166 -12.26 28.55 22.20
CA LEU A 166 -13.18 27.57 22.77
C LEU A 166 -12.89 27.30 24.25
N ILE A 167 -11.66 26.90 24.60
CA ILE A 167 -11.29 26.59 25.99
C ILE A 167 -11.30 27.86 26.86
N ALA A 168 -10.90 29.01 26.31
CA ALA A 168 -10.88 30.25 27.08
C ALA A 168 -12.28 30.86 27.28
N LYS A 169 -13.17 30.86 26.26
CA LYS A 169 -14.53 31.45 26.38
C LYS A 169 -15.55 30.47 26.93
N SER A 170 -15.36 29.19 26.69
CA SER A 170 -16.18 28.20 27.39
C SER A 170 -15.68 28.19 28.82
N ASN A 171 -16.49 28.73 29.72
CA ASN A 171 -16.51 28.26 31.10
C ASN A 171 -16.85 26.76 31.07
N ILE A 172 -15.94 25.91 30.56
CA ILE A 172 -16.12 24.46 30.51
C ILE A 172 -16.23 24.06 31.95
N VAL A 173 -17.46 23.85 32.41
CA VAL A 173 -17.72 23.33 33.74
C VAL A 173 -17.36 21.86 33.70
N ASN A 174 -16.05 21.58 33.72
CA ASN A 174 -15.56 20.26 34.02
C ASN A 174 -15.56 20.15 35.54
N ASN A 175 -16.59 19.49 36.06
CA ASN A 175 -16.65 19.14 37.48
C ASN A 175 -16.59 20.35 38.44
N LEU A 176 -17.32 21.43 38.13
CA LEU A 176 -17.38 22.67 38.93
C LEU A 176 -16.04 23.44 39.03
N LEU A 177 -15.11 23.23 38.09
CA LEU A 177 -13.90 24.04 37.97
C LEU A 177 -14.07 24.96 36.76
N ALA A 178 -14.35 26.24 37.00
CA ALA A 178 -14.26 27.26 35.95
C ALA A 178 -12.89 27.94 36.00
N THR A 179 -12.43 28.39 34.84
CA THR A 179 -11.19 29.15 34.67
C THR A 179 -11.25 30.53 35.31
N GLU A 180 -12.44 31.11 35.47
CA GLU A 180 -12.66 32.35 36.22
C GLU A 180 -13.24 32.09 37.61
N VAL A 181 -12.56 32.63 38.63
CA VAL A 181 -13.00 32.55 40.03
C VAL A 181 -14.30 33.34 40.20
N GLY A 182 -15.42 32.64 40.43
CA GLY A 182 -16.72 33.23 40.74
C GLY A 182 -17.89 32.80 39.83
N THR A 183 -17.61 32.28 38.64
CA THR A 183 -18.66 31.91 37.67
C THR A 183 -19.26 30.51 37.90
N VAL A 184 -18.54 29.65 38.63
CA VAL A 184 -18.96 28.27 38.96
C VAL A 184 -20.27 28.26 39.75
N LEU A 185 -20.34 29.09 40.80
CA LEU A 185 -21.50 29.15 41.66
C LEU A 185 -22.52 30.19 41.17
N SER A 186 -22.17 31.19 40.36
CA SER A 186 -23.14 32.21 39.90
C SER A 186 -24.04 31.75 38.75
N GLY A 187 -23.75 30.59 38.15
CA GLY A 187 -24.57 29.98 37.09
C GLY A 187 -25.88 29.38 37.63
N ALA A 188 -26.44 28.40 36.92
CA ALA A 188 -27.76 27.84 37.23
C ALA A 188 -27.92 27.28 38.67
N LEU A 189 -26.83 26.86 39.32
CA LEU A 189 -26.87 26.27 40.66
C LEU A 189 -26.86 27.31 41.79
N GLY A 190 -26.26 28.50 41.59
CA GLY A 190 -26.18 29.54 42.61
C GLY A 190 -27.52 30.02 43.11
N PRO A 191 -28.41 30.50 42.22
CA PRO A 191 -29.75 30.93 42.61
C PRO A 191 -30.55 29.82 43.29
N ILE A 192 -30.34 28.55 42.92
CA ILE A 192 -31.02 27.41 43.55
C ILE A 192 -30.51 27.18 44.98
N ILE A 193 -29.19 27.26 45.18
CA ILE A 193 -28.57 27.14 46.51
C ILE A 193 -28.99 28.33 47.39
N ASP A 194 -28.95 29.55 46.86
CA ASP A 194 -29.38 30.76 47.57
C ASP A 194 -30.87 30.70 47.94
N GLN A 195 -31.72 30.23 47.02
CA GLN A 195 -33.14 30.05 47.31
C GLN A 195 -33.35 29.02 48.43
N ARG A 196 -32.69 27.85 48.35
CA ARG A 196 -32.78 26.84 49.40
C ARG A 196 -32.25 27.34 50.73
N LEU A 197 -31.13 28.08 50.74
CA LEU A 197 -30.56 28.65 51.96
C LEU A 197 -31.51 29.68 52.58
N THR A 198 -32.12 30.52 51.76
CA THR A 198 -33.13 31.51 52.17
C THR A 198 -34.37 30.82 52.75
N ASP A 199 -34.88 29.79 52.08
CA ASP A 199 -36.03 29.02 52.55
C ASP A 199 -35.74 28.32 53.89
N LEU A 200 -34.54 27.74 54.04
CA LEU A 200 -34.11 27.13 55.31
C LEU A 200 -34.00 28.17 56.42
N MET A 201 -33.44 29.35 56.14
CA MET A 201 -33.29 30.43 57.12
C MET A 201 -34.65 30.98 57.60
N ASN A 202 -35.61 31.12 56.67
CA ASN A 202 -36.96 31.54 56.98
C ASN A 202 -37.68 30.50 57.87
N LYS A 203 -37.58 29.21 57.53
CA LYS A 203 -38.14 28.13 58.36
C LYS A 203 -37.52 28.06 59.76
N TYR A 204 -36.20 28.23 59.85
CA TYR A 204 -35.49 28.28 61.14
C TYR A 204 -35.99 29.45 62.00
N THR A 205 -36.11 30.64 61.41
CA THR A 205 -36.60 31.84 62.10
C THR A 205 -38.03 31.67 62.59
N GLN A 206 -38.90 31.10 61.75
CA GLN A 206 -40.30 30.80 62.12
C GLN A 206 -40.35 29.83 63.30
N LEU A 207 -39.62 28.71 63.24
CA LEU A 207 -39.58 27.72 64.31
C LEU A 207 -39.10 28.34 65.64
N ASN A 208 -38.08 29.20 65.59
CA ASN A 208 -37.57 29.87 66.79
C ASN A 208 -38.57 30.90 67.37
N GLY A 209 -39.48 31.44 66.55
CA GLY A 209 -40.59 32.26 67.02
C GLY A 209 -41.70 31.45 67.70
N ASP A 210 -42.04 30.29 67.12
CA ASP A 210 -43.11 29.42 67.61
C ASP A 210 -42.75 28.74 68.94
N LEU A 211 -41.49 28.35 69.14
CA LEU A 211 -41.01 27.68 70.36
C LEU A 211 -40.76 28.62 71.57
N LYS A 212 -41.04 29.92 71.45
CA LYS A 212 -40.91 30.84 72.59
C LYS A 212 -41.96 30.56 73.65
N ILE A 213 -41.55 30.59 74.93
CA ILE A 213 -42.48 30.54 76.06
C ILE A 213 -43.34 31.80 76.02
N LYS A 214 -44.65 31.59 75.85
CA LYS A 214 -45.69 32.60 75.94
C LYS A 214 -46.36 32.50 77.30
N PHE A 215 -47.12 33.52 77.68
CA PHE A 215 -47.90 33.49 78.89
C PHE A 215 -49.35 33.91 78.64
N LEU A 216 -50.26 33.32 79.41
CA LEU A 216 -51.68 33.63 79.44
C LEU A 216 -52.07 33.86 80.89
N ASP A 217 -52.64 35.02 81.20
CA ASP A 217 -53.19 35.29 82.52
C ASP A 217 -54.66 34.84 82.57
N VAL A 218 -54.98 33.95 83.51
CA VAL A 218 -56.30 33.35 83.70
C VAL A 218 -56.84 33.78 85.06
N THR A 219 -58.00 34.44 85.08
CA THR A 219 -58.69 34.77 86.33
C THR A 219 -59.44 33.55 86.84
N CYS A 220 -58.92 32.94 87.90
CA CYS A 220 -59.50 31.78 88.55
C CYS A 220 -60.51 32.19 89.61
N GLN A 221 -61.60 31.42 89.70
CA GLN A 221 -62.53 31.41 90.83
C GLN A 221 -62.10 30.35 91.86
N GLU A 222 -62.65 30.43 93.07
CA GLU A 222 -62.53 29.33 94.05
C GLU A 222 -63.16 28.05 93.47
N GLY A 223 -62.44 26.94 93.54
CA GLY A 223 -62.80 25.69 92.87
C GLY A 223 -62.24 25.58 91.45
N LYS A 224 -63.06 25.10 90.50
CA LYS A 224 -62.64 24.82 89.12
C LYS A 224 -62.85 26.04 88.22
N THR A 225 -61.81 26.44 87.50
CA THR A 225 -61.87 27.42 86.41
C THR A 225 -61.47 26.76 85.11
N GLU A 226 -62.22 27.01 84.03
CA GLU A 226 -61.93 26.45 82.72
C GLU A 226 -61.78 27.56 81.68
N THR A 227 -60.75 27.45 80.84
CA THR A 227 -60.50 28.40 79.75
C THR A 227 -60.18 27.67 78.45
N THR A 228 -60.68 28.23 77.34
CA THR A 228 -60.40 27.82 75.96
C THR A 228 -59.44 28.77 75.26
N ALA A 229 -58.86 29.72 75.98
CA ALA A 229 -57.95 30.72 75.42
C ALA A 229 -56.67 30.13 74.80
N LEU A 230 -56.40 28.84 75.00
CA LEU A 230 -55.29 28.09 74.39
C LEU A 230 -55.73 27.19 73.20
N SER A 231 -56.95 27.34 72.66
CA SER A 231 -57.48 26.45 71.60
C SER A 231 -56.89 26.64 70.21
N ALA A 232 -56.20 27.76 69.94
CA ALA A 232 -55.71 28.09 68.60
C ALA A 232 -54.50 27.25 68.13
N TYR A 233 -53.78 26.61 69.05
CA TYR A 233 -52.57 25.82 68.79
C TYR A 233 -52.58 24.56 69.65
N ASP A 234 -51.80 23.53 69.28
CA ASP A 234 -51.40 22.54 70.28
C ASP A 234 -50.45 23.26 71.25
N ASN A 235 -50.64 23.12 72.55
CA ASN A 235 -49.83 23.83 73.54
C ASN A 235 -49.28 22.87 74.58
N ILE A 236 -48.00 23.01 74.91
CA ILE A 236 -47.45 22.45 76.14
C ILE A 236 -47.48 23.55 77.19
N VAL A 237 -48.27 23.36 78.26
CA VAL A 237 -48.14 24.18 79.47
C VAL A 237 -46.83 23.80 80.15
N THR A 238 -45.89 24.74 80.20
CA THR A 238 -44.55 24.53 80.77
C THR A 238 -44.50 24.87 82.26
N GLY A 239 -45.47 25.65 82.76
CA GLY A 239 -45.56 25.99 84.18
C GLY A 239 -46.71 26.96 84.47
N MET A 240 -47.04 27.13 85.75
CA MET A 240 -48.08 28.05 86.19
C MET A 240 -47.67 28.71 87.51
N ALA A 241 -47.99 30.00 87.66
CA ALA A 241 -47.75 30.74 88.88
C ALA A 241 -48.95 31.63 89.21
N SER A 242 -49.34 31.66 90.47
CA SER A 242 -50.31 32.64 90.95
C SER A 242 -49.62 33.98 91.04
N LEU A 243 -50.27 35.05 90.57
CA LEU A 243 -49.77 36.41 90.74
C LEU A 243 -49.85 36.89 92.21
N SER A 244 -50.51 36.12 93.09
CA SER A 244 -50.68 36.45 94.50
C SER A 244 -49.97 35.46 95.43
N ASN A 245 -50.29 34.16 95.34
CA ASN A 245 -49.67 33.11 96.15
C ASN A 245 -49.82 31.75 95.47
N ASN A 246 -48.70 31.08 95.20
CA ASN A 246 -48.68 29.80 94.48
C ASN A 246 -49.40 28.67 95.24
N ASN A 247 -49.51 28.75 96.57
CA ASN A 247 -50.23 27.76 97.36
C ASN A 247 -51.75 27.76 97.08
N TYR A 248 -52.25 28.76 96.36
CA TYR A 248 -53.65 28.80 95.94
C TYR A 248 -53.95 27.88 94.75
N ILE A 249 -52.93 27.43 94.02
CA ILE A 249 -53.08 26.52 92.89
C ILE A 249 -52.97 25.09 93.41
N ILE A 250 -54.04 24.32 93.29
CA ILE A 250 -54.05 22.90 93.67
C ILE A 250 -53.47 22.06 92.53
N GLY A 251 -53.77 22.43 91.29
CA GLY A 251 -53.29 21.75 90.10
C GLY A 251 -53.97 22.25 88.83
N HIS A 252 -53.49 21.74 87.70
CA HIS A 252 -54.07 22.01 86.40
C HIS A 252 -54.09 20.74 85.56
N ILE A 253 -55.01 20.69 84.60
CA ILE A 253 -55.11 19.64 83.61
C ILE A 253 -55.46 20.30 82.28
N LEU A 254 -54.74 19.93 81.22
CA LEU A 254 -55.07 20.28 79.85
C LEU A 254 -55.68 19.05 79.17
N ILE A 255 -56.94 19.11 78.77
CA ILE A 255 -57.62 18.05 78.01
C ILE A 255 -58.21 18.67 76.75
N ASN A 256 -57.84 18.11 75.60
CA ASN A 256 -58.15 18.68 74.28
C ASN A 256 -57.72 20.16 74.23
N ASP A 257 -58.65 21.07 74.00
CA ASP A 257 -58.41 22.51 73.89
C ASP A 257 -58.81 23.30 75.16
N ARG A 258 -59.04 22.61 76.29
CA ARG A 258 -59.50 23.21 77.54
C ARG A 258 -58.45 23.07 78.64
N LEU A 259 -58.00 24.21 79.15
CA LEU A 259 -57.18 24.26 80.36
C LEU A 259 -58.10 24.40 81.57
N ILE A 260 -58.01 23.45 82.48
CA ILE A 260 -58.75 23.42 83.74
C ILE A 260 -57.76 23.69 84.86
N ILE A 261 -58.03 24.71 85.66
CA ILE A 261 -57.22 25.13 86.80
C ILE A 261 -58.07 24.99 88.05
N THR A 262 -57.56 24.28 89.06
CA THR A 262 -58.24 24.15 90.36
C THR A 262 -57.54 25.02 91.39
N SER A 263 -58.31 25.88 92.06
CA SER A 263 -57.79 26.87 93.00
C SER A 263 -58.55 26.86 94.32
N THR A 264 -57.88 27.16 95.43
CA THR A 264 -58.50 27.26 96.77
C THR A 264 -59.19 28.59 97.02
N VAL A 265 -58.87 29.64 96.24
CA VAL A 265 -59.45 30.99 96.31
C VAL A 265 -59.45 31.64 94.93
N ALA A 266 -60.27 32.67 94.74
CA ALA A 266 -60.24 33.47 93.52
C ALA A 266 -58.95 34.30 93.40
N HIS A 267 -58.22 34.17 92.29
CA HIS A 267 -56.97 34.88 92.01
C HIS A 267 -56.59 34.80 90.52
N THR A 268 -55.56 35.52 90.09
CA THR A 268 -55.06 35.41 88.69
C THR A 268 -53.86 34.48 88.63
N VAL A 269 -53.91 33.51 87.71
CA VAL A 269 -52.83 32.57 87.43
C VAL A 269 -52.20 32.88 86.08
N ARG A 270 -50.89 33.08 86.08
CA ARG A 270 -50.08 33.17 84.86
C ARG A 270 -49.68 31.77 84.42
N VAL A 271 -50.15 31.38 83.25
CA VAL A 271 -49.87 30.10 82.60
C VAL A 271 -48.77 30.32 81.58
N TYR A 272 -47.62 29.65 81.74
CA TYR A 272 -46.55 29.64 80.76
C TYR A 272 -46.73 28.46 79.82
N TYR A 273 -46.65 28.70 78.52
CA TYR A 273 -46.88 27.67 77.51
C TYR A 273 -46.03 27.87 76.26
N ILE A 274 -45.80 26.79 75.52
CA ILE A 274 -45.15 26.78 74.22
C ILE A 274 -46.16 26.31 73.18
N ASN A 275 -46.24 27.04 72.06
CA ASN A 275 -47.00 26.59 70.91
C ASN A 275 -46.27 25.42 70.24
N ILE A 276 -46.98 24.34 70.01
CA ILE A 276 -46.56 23.26 69.14
C ILE A 276 -47.30 23.43 67.82
N PRO A 277 -46.59 23.45 66.68
CA PRO A 277 -47.25 23.38 65.39
C PRO A 277 -48.10 22.10 65.31
N LYS A 278 -49.39 22.24 65.01
CA LYS A 278 -50.25 21.09 64.69
C LYS A 278 -49.67 20.38 63.46
N LYS A 279 -49.54 19.06 63.51
CA LYS A 279 -49.10 18.25 62.35
C LYS A 279 -50.16 18.22 61.25
#